data_AF-A0A7V2Q9W7-F1
#
_entry.id   AF-A0A7V2Q9W7-F1
#
_cell.length_a   1.000
_cell.length_b   1.000
_cell.length_c   1.000
_cell.angle_alpha   90.00
_cell.angle_beta   90.00
_cell.angle_gamma   90.00
#
_symmetry.space_group_name_H-M   'P 1'
#
loop_
_entity.id
_entity.type
_entity.pdbx_description
1 polymer ?
#
loop_
_entity_poly.entity_id
_entity_poly.type
_entity_poly.pdbx_seq_one_letter_code
_entity_poly.pdbx_strand_id
1 'polypeptide(L)' 'GEREFVALAVATENGGSPCGSCRQTLREFGADIVVLIADVTGECRETTIAELLPGSFSAMDLDSE' A
#
# COMPACT_ATOMS: atom_id res chain seq x y z
N GLY A 1 -17.19 0.55 -10.44
CA GLY A 1 -16.33 -0.53 -9.93
C GLY A 1 -16.09 -0.30 -8.46
N GLU A 2 -15.46 -1.27 -7.78
CA GLU A 2 -15.10 -1.16 -6.37
C GLU A 2 -14.02 -0.08 -6.14
N ARG A 3 -14.12 0.66 -5.05
CA ARG A 3 -13.22 1.76 -4.69
C ARG A 3 -12.80 1.75 -3.23
N GLU A 4 -13.43 0.95 -2.38
CA GLU A 4 -13.13 0.86 -0.96
C GLU A 4 -12.40 -0.45 -0.68
N PHE A 5 -11.16 -0.35 -0.22
CA PHE A 5 -10.33 -1.50 0.12
C PHE A 5 -9.97 -1.44 1.59
N VAL A 6 -10.23 -2.54 2.31
CA VAL A 6 -9.82 -2.67 3.71
C VAL A 6 -8.37 -3.13 3.82
N ALA A 7 -7.97 -4.11 2.99
CA ALA A 7 -6.64 -4.70 3.04
C ALA A 7 -6.19 -5.30 1.70
N LEU A 8 -4.88 -5.48 1.54
CA LEU A 8 -4.21 -6.16 0.43
C LEU A 8 -3.06 -7.04 0.96
N ALA A 9 -2.90 -8.24 0.40
CA ALA A 9 -1.79 -9.14 0.73
C ALA A 9 -0.73 -9.18 -0.37
N VAL A 10 0.54 -9.16 0.01
CA VAL A 10 1.71 -9.36 -0.85
C VAL A 10 2.47 -10.57 -0.32
N ALA A 11 2.59 -11.62 -1.15
CA ALA A 11 3.31 -12.83 -0.81
C ALA A 11 4.47 -13.04 -1.78
N THR A 12 5.70 -13.08 -1.27
CA THR A 12 6.91 -13.40 -2.04
C THR A 12 7.77 -14.39 -1.24
N GLU A 13 8.78 -15.00 -1.86
CA GLU A 13 9.67 -15.93 -1.14
C GLU A 13 10.35 -15.32 0.09
N ASN A 14 10.54 -14.01 0.12
CA ASN A 14 11.34 -13.29 1.12
C ASN A 14 10.59 -12.17 1.87
N GLY A 15 9.25 -12.12 1.80
CA GLY A 15 8.48 -11.08 2.49
C GLY A 15 8.73 -9.67 1.93
N GLY A 16 8.87 -9.57 0.61
CA GLY A 16 9.16 -8.36 -0.12
C GLY A 16 8.03 -7.33 -0.02
N SER A 17 8.40 -6.08 0.24
CA SER A 17 7.46 -4.95 0.24
C SER A 17 7.02 -4.60 -1.20
N PRO A 18 5.76 -4.17 -1.44
CA PRO A 18 5.32 -3.75 -2.77
C PRO A 18 6.23 -2.66 -3.34
N CYS A 19 6.41 -2.61 -4.66
CA CYS A 19 7.24 -1.60 -5.31
C CYS A 19 6.56 -0.22 -5.29
N GLY A 20 7.30 0.83 -5.65
CA GLY A 20 6.83 2.22 -5.57
C GLY A 20 5.56 2.48 -6.39
N SER A 21 5.45 1.93 -7.60
CA SER A 21 4.26 2.12 -8.44
C SER A 21 3.02 1.44 -7.86
N CYS A 22 3.15 0.25 -7.26
CA CYS A 22 2.06 -0.40 -6.55
C CYS A 22 1.58 0.47 -5.37
N ARG A 23 2.51 1.00 -4.57
CA ARG A 23 2.17 1.88 -3.43
C ARG A 23 1.46 3.14 -3.89
N GLN A 24 1.93 3.79 -4.95
CA GLN A 24 1.29 5.00 -5.50
C GLN A 24 -0.11 4.70 -6.04
N THR A 25 -0.27 3.59 -6.76
CA THR A 25 -1.59 3.17 -7.27
C THR A 25 -2.56 2.93 -6.11
N LEU A 26 -2.14 2.21 -5.07
CA LEU A 26 -2.97 1.95 -3.89
C LEU A 26 -3.29 3.24 -3.11
N ARG A 27 -2.36 4.21 -3.09
CA ARG A 27 -2.58 5.51 -2.46
C ARG A 27 -3.74 6.29 -3.09
N GLU A 28 -4.05 6.08 -4.36
CA GLU A 28 -5.22 6.69 -5.00
C GLU A 28 -6.55 6.17 -4.42
N PHE A 29 -6.53 5.00 -3.78
CA PHE A 29 -7.71 4.37 -3.19
C PHE A 29 -7.79 4.53 -1.66
N GLY A 30 -6.66 4.78 -0.99
CA GLY A 30 -6.66 5.03 0.45
C GLY A 30 -5.27 4.94 1.06
N ALA A 31 -5.00 5.78 2.05
CA ALA A 31 -3.73 5.76 2.79
C ALA A 31 -3.78 4.75 3.96
N ASP A 32 -4.97 4.46 4.46
CA ASP A 32 -5.28 3.56 5.57
C ASP A 32 -5.44 2.10 5.16
N ILE A 33 -5.39 1.79 3.85
CA ILE A 33 -5.41 0.42 3.33
C ILE A 33 -4.31 -0.38 4.01
N VAL A 34 -4.71 -1.48 4.66
CA VAL A 34 -3.79 -2.40 5.33
C VAL A 34 -3.04 -3.23 4.30
N VAL A 35 -1.73 -3.38 4.46
CA VAL A 35 -0.88 -4.22 3.62
C VAL A 35 -0.29 -5.33 4.47
N LEU A 36 -0.72 -6.56 4.19
CA LEU A 36 -0.19 -7.78 4.78
C LEU A 36 0.95 -8.28 3.91
N ILE A 37 2.15 -8.41 4.46
CA ILE A 37 3.33 -8.86 3.73
C ILE A 37 3.78 -10.17 4.35
N ALA A 38 3.74 -11.24 3.54
CA ALA A 38 4.01 -12.59 3.95
C ALA A 38 5.18 -13.18 3.17
N ASP A 39 5.94 -14.05 3.82
CA ASP A 39 6.93 -14.90 3.19
C ASP A 39 6.50 -16.39 3.16
N VAL A 40 7.35 -17.23 2.55
CA VAL A 40 7.08 -18.68 2.46
C VAL A 40 7.31 -19.45 3.75
N THR A 41 7.91 -18.82 4.77
CA THR A 41 8.08 -19.41 6.10
C THR A 41 6.83 -19.23 6.97
N GLY A 42 5.89 -18.40 6.51
CA GLY A 42 4.68 -18.03 7.23
C GLY A 42 4.87 -16.79 8.11
N GLU A 43 6.05 -16.14 8.08
CA GLU A 43 6.21 -14.84 8.71
C GLU A 43 5.35 -13.81 7.97
N CYS A 44 4.54 -13.09 8.75
CA CYS A 44 3.65 -12.07 8.25
C CYS A 44 3.86 -10.79 9.05
N ARG A 45 3.90 -9.66 8.35
CA ARG A 45 3.85 -8.34 8.97
C ARG A 45 2.74 -7.50 8.36
N GLU A 46 2.16 -6.67 9.21
CA GLU A 46 1.11 -5.72 8.84
C GLU A 46 1.71 -4.32 8.80
N THR A 47 1.21 -3.50 7.87
CA THR A 47 1.54 -2.07 7.73
C THR A 47 0.40 -1.38 6.96
N THR A 48 0.51 -0.10 6.69
CA THR A 48 -0.46 0.65 5.86
C THR A 48 0.21 1.32 4.67
N ILE A 49 -0.58 1.76 3.69
CA ILE A 49 -0.06 2.56 2.57
C ILE A 49 0.57 3.87 3.06
N ALA A 50 0.03 4.50 4.11
CA ALA A 50 0.58 5.71 4.70
C ALA A 50 2.00 5.50 5.26
N GLU A 51 2.25 4.36 5.90
CA GLU A 51 3.58 4.01 6.41
C GLU A 51 4.55 3.61 5.29
N LEU A 52 4.05 2.94 4.25
CA LEU A 52 4.87 2.50 3.12
C LEU A 52 5.22 3.62 2.13
N LEU A 53 4.42 4.70 2.09
CA LEU A 53 4.60 5.83 1.20
C LEU A 53 4.31 7.16 1.91
N PRO A 54 5.17 7.56 2.86
CA PRO A 54 5.01 8.81 3.61
C PRO A 54 5.23 10.02 2.69
N GLY A 55 4.46 11.10 2.92
CA GLY A 55 4.56 12.32 2.12
C GLY A 55 4.24 12.14 0.64
N SER A 56 3.46 11.11 0.29
CA SER A 56 3.07 10.85 -1.09
C SER A 56 2.28 11.99 -1.70
N PHE A 57 2.54 12.28 -2.97
CA PHE A 57 1.70 13.12 -3.80
C PHE A 57 0.32 12.48 -4.02
N SER A 58 -0.71 13.31 -4.06
CA SER A 58 -2.11 12.93 -4.27
C SER A 58 -2.83 13.95 -5.15
N ALA A 59 -4.05 13.63 -5.58
CA ALA A 59 -4.86 14.57 -6.35
C ALA A 59 -5.14 15.89 -5.61
N MET A 60 -5.13 15.89 -4.27
CA MET A 60 -5.31 17.12 -3.47
C MET A 60 -4.18 18.13 -3.67
N ASP A 61 -2.98 17.65 -4.03
CA ASP A 61 -1.81 18.49 -4.26
C ASP A 61 -1.87 19.19 -5.64
N LEU A 62 -2.72 18.72 -6.56
CA LEU A 62 -2.95 19.34 -7.87
C LEU A 62 -3.87 20.57 -7.79
N ASP A 63 -4.83 20.58 -6.86
CA ASP A 63 -5.80 21.67 -6.70
C ASP A 63 -5.22 22.88 -5.92
N SER A 64 -3.94 22.81 -5.54
CA SER A 64 -3.25 23.81 -4.72
C SER A 64 -2.60 24.96 -5.53
N GLU A 65 -2.92 25.10 -6.81
CA GLU A 65 -2.44 26.18 -7.71
C GLU A 65 -3.39 27.37 -7.78
#